data_AF-A0A950SWP6-F1
#
_entry.id   AF-A0A950SWP6-F1
#
_cell.length_a   1.000
_cell.length_b   1.000
_cell.length_c   1.000
_cell.angle_alpha   90.00
_cell.angle_beta   90.00
_cell.angle_gamma   90.00
#
_symmetry.space_group_name_H-M   'P 1'
#
loop_
_entity.id
_entity.type
_entity.pdbx_description
1 polymer ?
#
loop_
_entity_poly.entity_id
_entity_poly.type
_entity_poly.pdbx_seq_one_letter_code
_entity_poly.pdbx_strand_id
1 'polypeptide(L)'
;MPTEERASVCTFDCPDTCSLSVTVTDDSIAKVRGSDAVPYTAGVICNKVAREMSAFVHGPGRLLHPLRRVGTKGSGQFEPIT
;
A
#
# COMPACT_ATOMS: atom_id res chain seq x y z
N MET A 1 -14.12 17.16 -6.01
CA MET A 1 -14.17 16.35 -4.77
C MET A 1 -13.00 16.77 -3.90
N PRO A 2 -13.17 16.95 -2.58
CA PRO A 2 -12.09 17.40 -1.73
C PRO A 2 -10.98 16.35 -1.67
N THR A 3 -9.75 16.79 -1.94
CA THR A 3 -8.54 15.97 -1.80
C THR A 3 -7.87 16.34 -0.48
N GLU A 4 -7.47 15.34 0.29
CA GLU A 4 -6.67 15.52 1.51
C GLU A 4 -5.24 15.02 1.28
N GLU A 5 -4.26 15.67 1.89
CA GLU A 5 -2.88 15.18 1.92
C GLU A 5 -2.58 14.60 3.31
N ARG A 6 -2.10 13.35 3.34
CA ARG A 6 -1.74 12.63 4.56
C ARG A 6 -0.27 12.22 4.54
N ALA A 7 0.40 12.39 5.67
CA ALA A 7 1.74 11.88 5.88
C ALA A 7 1.71 10.35 6.08
N SER A 8 2.68 9.66 5.51
CA SER A 8 2.83 8.21 5.67
C SER A 8 4.30 7.79 5.47
N VAL A 9 4.56 6.48 5.57
CA VAL A 9 5.85 5.85 5.32
C VAL A 9 5.68 4.67 4.37
N CYS A 10 6.73 4.36 3.61
CA CYS A 10 6.71 3.22 2.70
C CYS A 10 6.60 1.89 3.46
N THR A 11 5.65 1.04 3.06
CA THR A 11 5.39 -0.27 3.69
C THR A 11 6.12 -1.43 2.99
N PHE A 12 6.98 -1.16 2.01
CA PHE A 12 7.73 -2.20 1.30
C PHE A 12 9.01 -2.63 2.02
N ASP A 13 9.25 -2.05 3.21
CA ASP A 13 10.28 -2.47 4.16
C ASP A 13 11.69 -2.60 3.54
N CYS A 14 12.01 -1.72 2.59
CA CYS A 14 13.38 -1.57 2.12
C CYS A 14 14.18 -0.66 3.05
N PRO A 15 15.53 -0.74 3.03
CA PRO A 15 16.38 0.04 3.93
C PRO A 15 16.25 1.56 3.79
N ASP A 16 15.67 2.05 2.69
CA ASP A 16 15.56 3.49 2.41
C ASP A 16 14.59 4.21 3.36
N THR A 17 13.60 3.50 3.93
CA THR A 17 12.61 4.05 4.88
C THR A 17 11.91 5.33 4.39
N CYS A 18 11.56 5.39 3.10
CA CYS A 18 11.01 6.60 2.46
C CYS A 18 9.81 7.19 3.21
N SER A 19 9.85 8.49 3.46
CA SER A 19 8.70 9.28 3.90
C SER A 19 7.82 9.68 2.72
N LEU A 20 6.49 9.65 2.91
CA LEU A 20 5.51 9.81 1.85
C LEU A 20 4.51 10.95 2.15
N SER A 21 4.15 11.67 1.10
CA SER A 21 2.96 12.51 1.02
C SER A 21 1.92 11.79 0.14
N VAL A 22 0.77 11.47 0.73
CA VAL A 22 -0.29 10.67 0.10
C VAL A 22 -1.52 11.55 -0.12
N THR A 23 -1.90 11.74 -1.38
CA THR A 23 -3.18 12.38 -1.72
C THR A 23 -4.30 11.35 -1.67
N VAL A 24 -5.33 11.63 -0.86
CA VAL A 24 -6.50 10.78 -0.66
C VAL A 24 -7.75 11.48 -1.20
N THR A 25 -8.59 10.74 -1.91
CA THR A 25 -9.91 11.17 -2.41
C THR A 25 -10.91 10.05 -2.13
N ASP A 26 -12.04 10.36 -1.49
CA ASP A 26 -13.10 9.39 -1.16
C ASP A 26 -12.54 8.10 -0.51
N ASP A 27 -11.69 8.28 0.51
CA ASP A 27 -10.99 7.22 1.25
C ASP A 27 -10.10 6.29 0.39
N SER A 28 -9.79 6.69 -0.84
CA SER A 28 -8.89 5.96 -1.74
C SER A 28 -7.61 6.74 -2.05
N ILE A 29 -6.53 6.01 -2.35
CA ILE A 29 -5.22 6.59 -2.67
C ILE A 29 -5.29 7.09 -4.11
N ALA A 30 -5.25 8.41 -4.28
CA ALA A 30 -5.23 9.06 -5.58
C ALA A 30 -3.80 9.25 -6.11
N LYS A 31 -2.84 9.56 -5.23
CA LYS A 31 -1.44 9.77 -5.60
C LYS A 31 -0.49 9.58 -4.43
N VAL A 32 0.72 9.10 -4.71
CA VAL A 32 1.81 9.01 -3.74
C VAL A 32 3.02 9.77 -4.25
N ARG A 33 3.62 10.60 -3.40
CA ARG A 33 4.89 11.30 -3.64
C ARG A 33 5.83 11.07 -2.45
N GLY A 34 7.14 11.20 -2.67
CA GLY A 34 8.07 11.31 -1.54
C GLY A 34 7.89 12.64 -0.83
N SER A 35 8.27 12.67 0.45
CA SER A 35 8.32 13.89 1.26
C SER A 35 9.74 14.16 1.78
N ASP A 36 9.93 15.35 2.36
CA ASP A 36 11.23 15.79 2.90
C ASP A 36 11.43 15.41 4.37
N ALA A 37 10.50 14.68 4.98
CA ALA A 37 10.58 14.30 6.39
C ALA A 37 11.75 13.34 6.69
N VAL A 38 12.19 12.56 5.70
CA VAL A 38 13.40 11.73 5.77
C VAL A 38 14.47 12.31 4.83
N PRO A 39 15.48 13.02 5.36
CA PRO A 39 16.51 13.70 4.55
C PRO A 39 17.31 12.74 3.67
N TYR A 40 17.48 11.49 4.11
CA TYR A 40 18.21 10.46 3.38
C TYR A 40 17.67 10.23 1.96
N THR A 41 16.34 10.24 1.82
CA THR A 41 15.67 9.98 0.54
C THR A 41 15.49 11.23 -0.30
N ALA A 42 15.62 12.44 0.28
CA ALA A 42 15.46 13.73 -0.40
C ALA A 42 14.23 13.79 -1.33
N GLY A 43 13.08 13.29 -0.86
CA GLY A 43 11.83 13.24 -1.63
C GLY A 43 11.79 12.21 -2.77
N VAL A 44 12.86 11.44 -3.00
CA VAL A 44 12.92 10.39 -4.02
C VAL A 44 12.28 9.11 -3.51
N ILE A 45 11.41 8.52 -4.34
CA ILE A 45 10.80 7.21 -4.12
C ILE A 45 10.91 6.35 -5.38
N CYS A 46 10.94 5.03 -5.23
CA CYS A 46 11.01 4.13 -6.38
C CYS A 46 9.69 4.08 -7.18
N ASN A 47 9.76 3.65 -8.44
CA ASN A 47 8.59 3.51 -9.32
C ASN A 47 7.50 2.60 -8.74
N LYS A 48 7.88 1.56 -7.97
CA LYS A 48 6.92 0.66 -7.33
C LYS A 48 5.96 1.44 -6.42
N VAL A 49 6.49 2.34 -5.59
CA VAL A 49 5.68 3.15 -4.68
C VAL A 49 4.94 4.24 -5.43
N ALA A 50 5.62 4.96 -6.32
CA ALA A 50 5.05 6.11 -7.03
C ALA A 50 3.87 5.74 -7.96
N ARG A 51 3.83 4.50 -8.46
CA ARG A 51 2.84 4.06 -9.45
C ARG A 51 1.89 2.99 -8.92
N GLU A 52 2.40 2.02 -8.16
CA GLU A 52 1.64 0.79 -7.89
C GLU A 52 0.91 0.81 -6.54
N MET A 53 1.16 1.80 -5.66
CA MET A 53 0.62 1.76 -4.29
C MET A 53 -0.91 1.75 -4.23
N SER A 54 -1.58 2.50 -5.12
CA SER A 54 -3.04 2.49 -5.20
C SER A 54 -3.57 1.11 -5.61
N ALA A 55 -2.97 0.50 -6.64
CA ALA A 55 -3.34 -0.85 -7.09
C ALA A 55 -2.96 -1.94 -6.08
N PHE A 56 -1.87 -1.77 -5.33
CA PHE A 56 -1.47 -2.69 -4.25
C PHE A 56 -2.48 -2.68 -3.10
N VAL A 57 -2.95 -1.50 -2.69
CA VAL A 57 -3.91 -1.36 -1.57
C VAL A 57 -5.35 -1.63 -2.01
N HIS A 58 -5.76 -1.27 -3.23
CA HIS A 58 -7.16 -1.32 -3.66
C HIS A 58 -7.43 -2.34 -4.77
N GLY A 59 -6.41 -3.09 -5.19
CA GLY A 59 -6.51 -4.03 -6.30
C GLY A 59 -7.30 -5.30 -5.97
N PRO A 60 -7.64 -6.08 -7.01
CA PRO A 60 -8.51 -7.24 -6.91
C PRO A 60 -7.91 -8.40 -6.09
N GLY A 61 -6.59 -8.39 -5.85
CA GLY A 61 -5.89 -9.40 -5.04
C GLY A 61 -5.95 -9.16 -3.53
N ARG A 62 -6.58 -8.07 -3.06
CA ARG A 62 -6.63 -7.75 -1.63
C ARG A 62 -7.50 -8.76 -0.87
N LEU A 63 -6.93 -9.34 0.19
CA LEU A 63 -7.67 -10.17 1.12
C LEU A 63 -8.55 -9.28 2.02
N LEU A 64 -9.86 -9.48 1.94
CA LEU A 64 -10.86 -8.69 2.69
C LEU A 64 -11.48 -9.46 3.86
N HIS A 65 -11.29 -10.77 3.91
CA HIS A 65 -11.88 -11.65 4.90
C HIS A 65 -10.84 -12.63 5.43
N PRO A 66 -10.93 -13.04 6.72
CA PRO A 66 -10.18 -14.18 7.22
C PRO A 66 -10.52 -15.46 6.44
N LEU A 67 -9.50 -16.27 6.15
CA LEU A 67 -9.62 -17.49 5.37
C LEU A 67 -9.00 -18.69 6.12
N ARG A 68 -9.72 -19.80 6.19
CA ARG A 68 -9.25 -21.08 6.74
C ARG A 68 -8.84 -22.02 5.61
N ARG A 69 -7.65 -22.61 5.70
CA ARG A 69 -7.20 -23.65 4.74
C ARG A 69 -8.01 -24.93 4.97
N VAL A 70 -8.61 -25.46 3.90
CA VAL A 70 -9.41 -26.69 3.93
C VAL A 70 -8.81 -27.86 3.14
N GLY A 71 -7.76 -27.59 2.34
CA GLY A 71 -7.04 -28.61 1.58
C GLY A 71 -5.59 -28.84 2.05
N THR A 72 -4.87 -29.67 1.29
CA THR A 72 -3.43 -29.90 1.49
C THR A 72 -2.62 -28.61 1.27
N LYS A 73 -1.45 -28.50 1.93
CA LYS A 73 -0.59 -27.32 1.76
C LYS A 73 -0.18 -27.18 0.29
N GLY A 74 -0.43 -25.99 -0.29
CA GLY A 74 -0.15 -25.70 -1.71
C GLY A 74 -1.35 -25.86 -2.66
N SER A 75 -2.50 -26.37 -2.18
CA SER A 75 -3.68 -26.57 -3.05
C SER A 75 -4.46 -25.28 -3.37
N GLY A 76 -4.21 -24.19 -2.62
CA GLY A 76 -4.97 -22.95 -2.77
C GLY A 76 -6.43 -23.03 -2.29
N GLN A 77 -6.82 -24.10 -1.59
CA GLN A 77 -8.19 -24.29 -1.13
C GLN A 77 -8.42 -23.66 0.24
N PHE A 78 -9.26 -22.63 0.27
CA PHE A 78 -9.63 -21.88 1.47
C PHE A 78 -11.14 -21.65 1.52
N GLU A 79 -11.68 -21.50 2.72
CA GLU A 79 -13.05 -21.04 2.97
C GLU A 79 -13.05 -19.81 3.90
N PRO A 80 -14.00 -18.87 3.75
CA PRO A 80 -14.16 -17.77 4.68
C PRO A 80 -14.55 -18.22 6.09
N ILE A 81 -14.06 -17.51 7.10
CA ILE A 81 -14.47 -17.68 8.49
C ILE A 81 -14.79 -16.32 9.13
N THR A 82 -15.60 -16.34 10.19
CA THR A 82 -15.96 -15.17 11.01
C THR A 82 -15.02 -15.01 12.20
#